data_AF-H3G752-F1
#
_entry.id   AF-H3G752-F1
#
_cell.length_a   1.000
_cell.length_b   1.000
_cell.length_c   1.000
_cell.angle_alpha   90.00
_cell.angle_beta   90.00
_cell.angle_gamma   90.00
#
_symmetry.space_group_name_H-M   'P 1'
#
loop_
_entity.id
_entity.type
_entity.pdbx_description
1 polymer ?
#
loop_
_entity_poly.entity_id
_entity_poly.type
_entity_poly.pdbx_seq_one_letter_code
_entity_poly.pdbx_strand_id
1 'polypeptide(L)'
;TAFLNGPIDREVYMEQPKGYEETGKEDWVCMLDKSLYGLKQAPRVWFRLLKDHLEKQGFTIMNCEACVAVKDIDGELVFISIYVDDLI
;
A
#
# COMPACT_ATOMS: atom_id res chain seq x y z
N THR A 1 -1.58 -9.42 -1.00
CA THR A 1 -0.85 -8.97 0.22
C THR A 1 -0.17 -7.60 0.05
N ALA A 2 -0.69 -6.72 -0.82
CA ALA A 2 -0.04 -5.44 -1.12
C ALA A 2 0.04 -4.48 0.09
N PHE A 3 -1.07 -4.33 0.82
CA PHE A 3 -1.19 -3.38 1.93
C PHE A 3 -0.26 -3.66 3.11
N LEU A 4 0.12 -4.92 3.31
CA LEU A 4 1.09 -5.32 4.34
C LEU A 4 2.52 -4.82 4.07
N ASN A 5 2.78 -4.24 2.91
CA ASN A 5 4.07 -3.63 2.58
C ASN A 5 4.10 -2.13 2.86
N GLY A 6 2.93 -1.50 3.04
CA GLY A 6 2.82 -0.09 3.37
C GLY A 6 3.04 0.15 4.87
N PRO A 7 4.04 0.95 5.28
CA PRO A 7 4.14 1.38 6.67
C PRO A 7 2.89 2.21 7.01
N ILE A 8 2.39 2.07 8.24
CA ILE A 8 1.25 2.88 8.64
C ILE A 8 1.66 4.36 8.66
N ASP A 9 0.82 5.24 8.11
CA ASP A 9 1.11 6.67 8.05
C ASP A 9 0.57 7.44 9.26
N ARG A 10 -0.15 6.75 10.14
CA ARG A 10 -0.76 7.25 11.37
C ARG A 10 -0.83 6.15 12.41
N GLU A 11 -0.82 6.55 13.67
CA GLU A 11 -1.06 5.64 14.78
C GLU A 11 -2.49 5.11 14.73
N VAL A 12 -2.64 3.79 14.61
CA VAL A 12 -3.93 3.11 14.59
C VAL A 12 -3.87 1.94 15.54
N TYR A 13 -4.92 1.82 16.33
CA TYR A 13 -5.12 0.72 17.26
C TYR A 13 -6.30 -0.13 16.80
N MET A 14 -6.23 -1.43 17.09
CA MET A 14 -7.35 -2.34 16.92
C MET A 14 -7.51 -3.21 18.17
N GLU A 15 -8.73 -3.70 18.39
CA GLU A 15 -8.98 -4.75 19.37
C GLU A 15 -8.12 -5.99 19.07
N GLN A 16 -7.83 -6.75 20.11
CA GLN A 16 -7.10 -8.01 19.96
C GLN A 16 -7.85 -8.93 18.99
N PRO A 17 -7.16 -9.49 17.98
CA PRO A 17 -7.76 -10.44 17.06
C PRO A 17 -8.23 -11.68 17.81
N LYS A 18 -9.35 -12.27 17.37
CA LYS A 18 -9.84 -13.53 17.92
C LYS A 18 -8.77 -14.62 17.85
N GLY A 19 -8.50 -15.25 18.99
CA GLY A 19 -7.47 -16.29 19.15
C GLY A 19 -6.08 -15.75 19.50
N TYR A 20 -5.92 -14.42 19.64
CA TYR A 20 -4.68 -13.76 20.04
C TYR A 20 -4.84 -12.92 21.31
N GLU A 21 -5.99 -13.02 21.99
CA GLU A 21 -6.24 -12.34 23.26
C GLU A 21 -5.31 -12.87 24.35
N GLU A 22 -4.64 -11.98 25.08
CA GLU A 22 -3.80 -12.35 26.21
C GLU A 22 -4.65 -12.47 27.49
N THR A 23 -4.61 -13.64 28.15
CA THR A 23 -5.41 -13.90 29.37
C THR A 23 -5.07 -12.91 30.48
N GLY A 24 -6.09 -12.25 31.03
CA GLY A 24 -5.96 -11.22 32.06
C GLY A 24 -5.61 -9.82 31.52
N LYS A 25 -5.60 -9.63 30.20
CA LYS A 25 -5.38 -8.36 29.50
C LYS A 25 -6.41 -8.18 28.37
N GLU A 26 -7.63 -8.62 28.58
CA GLU A 26 -8.69 -8.62 27.57
C GLU A 26 -9.06 -7.19 27.11
N ASP A 27 -8.73 -6.17 27.90
CA ASP A 27 -8.94 -4.74 27.63
C ASP A 27 -7.81 -4.10 26.80
N TRP A 28 -6.73 -4.83 26.50
CA TRP A 28 -5.64 -4.31 25.69
C TRP A 28 -6.01 -4.19 24.21
N VAL A 29 -5.29 -3.31 23.53
CA VAL A 29 -5.39 -3.07 22.08
C VAL A 29 -4.04 -3.27 21.41
N CYS A 30 -4.05 -3.68 20.16
CA CYS A 30 -2.86 -3.81 19.33
C CYS A 30 -2.61 -2.53 18.55
N MET A 31 -1.38 -2.01 18.60
CA MET A 31 -0.92 -0.96 17.70
C MET A 31 -0.54 -1.59 16.35
N LEU A 32 -0.97 -0.99 15.25
CA LEU A 32 -0.65 -1.46 13.90
C LEU A 32 0.65 -0.84 13.39
N ASP A 33 1.64 -1.68 13.08
CA ASP A 33 2.91 -1.22 12.47
C ASP A 33 2.82 -1.06 10.94
N LYS A 34 1.93 -1.84 10.30
CA LYS A 34 1.76 -1.86 8.84
C LYS A 34 0.29 -1.68 8.47
N SER A 35 0.05 -1.21 7.25
CA SER A 35 -1.32 -1.00 6.79
C SER A 35 -2.03 -2.35 6.58
N LEU A 36 -3.28 -2.43 7.06
CA LEU A 36 -4.13 -3.60 6.92
C LEU A 36 -5.25 -3.35 5.92
N TYR A 37 -5.77 -4.44 5.35
CA TYR A 37 -6.98 -4.38 4.53
C TYR A 37 -8.16 -3.85 5.37
N GLY A 38 -9.00 -3.01 4.76
CA GLY A 38 -10.11 -2.36 5.46
C GLY A 38 -9.78 -1.02 6.12
N LEU A 39 -8.49 -0.66 6.25
CA LEU A 39 -8.12 0.72 6.60
C LEU A 39 -8.41 1.65 5.42
N LYS A 40 -9.14 2.74 5.66
CA LYS A 40 -9.48 3.74 4.64
C LYS A 40 -8.24 4.32 3.94
N GLN A 41 -7.13 4.41 4.65
CA GLN A 41 -5.86 4.95 4.15
C GLN A 41 -4.96 3.90 3.48
N ALA A 42 -5.20 2.60 3.64
CA ALA A 42 -4.31 1.55 3.14
C ALA A 42 -4.06 1.64 1.62
N PRO A 43 -5.08 1.84 0.76
CA PRO A 43 -4.86 1.99 -0.69
C PRO A 43 -3.95 3.18 -1.03
N ARG A 44 -4.09 4.30 -0.31
CA ARG A 44 -3.27 5.51 -0.53
C ARG A 44 -1.83 5.33 -0.03
N VAL A 45 -1.63 4.63 1.08
CA VAL A 45 -0.28 4.28 1.57
C VAL A 45 0.42 3.39 0.56
N TRP A 46 -0.27 2.36 0.08
CA TRP A 46 0.27 1.45 -0.93
C TRP A 46 0.60 2.16 -2.23
N PHE A 47 -0.31 2.97 -2.76
CA PHE A 47 -0.07 3.71 -4.00
C PHE A 47 1.17 4.60 -3.91
N ARG A 48 1.39 5.30 -2.79
CA ARG A 48 2.60 6.11 -2.58
C ARG A 48 3.87 5.26 -2.61
N LEU A 49 3.88 4.14 -1.90
CA LEU A 49 5.04 3.25 -1.85
C LEU A 49 5.36 2.64 -3.23
N LEU A 50 4.32 2.20 -3.94
CA LEU A 50 4.45 1.68 -5.30
C LEU A 50 4.94 2.77 -6.27
N LYS A 51 4.36 3.97 -6.21
CA LYS A 51 4.77 5.11 -7.03
C LYS A 51 6.26 5.41 -6.82
N ASP A 52 6.69 5.58 -5.58
CA ASP A 52 8.09 5.88 -5.25
C ASP A 52 9.04 4.77 -5.74
N HIS A 53 8.58 3.52 -5.73
CA HIS A 53 9.33 2.40 -6.28
C HIS A 53 9.43 2.45 -7.81
N LEU A 54 8.31 2.67 -8.51
CA LEU A 54 8.26 2.77 -9.97
C LEU A 54 9.11 3.94 -10.49
N GLU A 55 9.05 5.10 -9.82
CA GLU A 55 9.87 6.26 -10.16
C GLU A 55 11.37 5.96 -10.02
N LYS A 56 11.77 5.22 -8.97
CA LYS A 56 13.16 4.75 -8.83
C LYS A 56 13.59 3.77 -9.92
N GLN A 57 12.65 3.03 -10.49
CA GLN A 57 12.89 2.15 -11.65
C GLN A 57 12.87 2.91 -12.99
N GLY A 58 12.68 4.24 -12.97
CA GLY A 58 12.67 5.09 -14.17
C GLY A 58 11.32 5.16 -14.88
N PHE A 59 10.23 4.72 -14.24
CA PHE A 59 8.88 5.00 -14.73
C PHE A 59 8.46 6.42 -14.35
N THR A 60 7.57 7.00 -15.14
CA THR A 60 6.91 8.28 -14.84
C THR A 60 5.40 8.06 -14.73
N ILE A 61 4.78 8.58 -13.67
CA ILE A 61 3.31 8.58 -13.57
C ILE A 61 2.73 9.56 -14.59
N MET A 62 1.74 9.13 -15.36
CA MET A 62 1.11 9.98 -16.37
C MET A 62 0.31 11.10 -15.72
N ASN A 63 0.47 12.33 -16.22
CA ASN A 63 -0.26 13.50 -15.71
C ASN A 63 -1.76 13.46 -16.03
N CYS A 64 -2.15 12.86 -17.16
CA CYS A 64 -3.54 12.73 -17.55
C CYS A 64 -4.25 11.55 -16.87
N GLU A 65 -3.50 10.54 -16.40
CA GLU A 65 -4.05 9.34 -15.77
C GLU A 65 -3.13 8.88 -14.63
N ALA A 66 -3.50 9.24 -13.40
CA ALA A 66 -2.65 9.04 -12.23
C ALA A 66 -2.44 7.56 -11.86
N CYS A 67 -3.24 6.65 -12.43
CA CYS A 67 -3.10 5.21 -12.24
C CYS A 67 -2.22 4.53 -13.29
N VAL A 68 -1.64 5.26 -14.25
CA VAL A 68 -0.77 4.69 -15.29
C VAL A 68 0.66 5.19 -15.12
N ALA A 69 1.60 4.26 -15.08
CA ALA A 69 3.03 4.52 -15.12
C ALA A 69 3.58 4.17 -16.51
N VAL A 70 4.45 5.00 -17.07
CA VAL A 70 5.04 4.81 -18.40
C VAL A 70 6.56 4.88 -18.34
N LYS A 71 7.23 4.04 -19.14
CA LYS A 71 8.68 4.08 -19.33
C LYS A 71 9.02 3.74 -20.78
N ASP A 72 9.96 4.47 -21.36
CA ASP A 72 10.60 4.11 -22.63
C ASP A 72 11.75 3.13 -22.36
N ILE A 73 11.75 2.01 -23.06
CA ILE A 73 12.80 1.02 -23.05
C ILE A 73 13.20 0.76 -24.50
N ASP A 74 14.35 1.31 -24.90
CA ASP A 74 14.91 1.15 -26.25
C ASP A 74 13.96 1.56 -27.39
N GLY A 75 13.14 2.60 -27.16
CA GLY A 75 12.16 3.11 -28.12
C GLY A 75 10.79 2.44 -28.05
N GLU A 76 10.61 1.44 -27.17
CA GLU A 76 9.33 0.80 -26.89
C GLU A 76 8.74 1.35 -25.59
N LEU A 77 7.47 1.76 -25.64
CA LEU A 77 6.77 2.27 -24.46
C LEU A 77 6.15 1.13 -23.65
N VAL A 78 6.57 1.00 -22.40
CA VAL A 78 5.97 0.11 -21.41
C VAL A 78 5.00 0.90 -20.56
N PHE A 79 3.76 0.42 -20.48
CA PHE A 79 2.71 0.96 -19.63
C PHE A 79 2.40 -0.03 -18.52
N ILE A 80 2.22 0.49 -17.30
CA ILE A 80 1.73 -0.26 -16.15
C ILE A 80 0.48 0.44 -15.65
N SER A 81 -0.65 -0.27 -15.64
CA SER A 81 -1.91 0.22 -15.06
C SER A 81 -2.04 -0.29 -13.62
N ILE A 82 -2.36 0.61 -12.70
CA ILE A 82 -2.43 0.35 -11.27
C ILE A 82 -3.91 0.39 -10.84
N TYR A 83 -4.47 -0.74 -10.42
CA TYR A 83 -5.83 -0.81 -9.90
C TYR A 83 -5.82 -1.28 -8.46
N VAL A 84 -5.92 -0.33 -7.51
CA VAL A 84 -5.89 -0.60 -6.07
C VAL A 84 -4.62 -1.35 -5.65
N ASP A 85 -4.64 -2.68 -5.62
CA ASP A 85 -3.50 -3.55 -5.32
C ASP A 85 -3.02 -4.42 -6.51
N ASP A 86 -3.71 -4.34 -7.65
CA ASP A 86 -3.36 -5.04 -8.88
C ASP A 86 -2.50 -4.18 -9.83
N LEU A 87 -1.65 -4.85 -10.60
CA LEU A 87 -0.82 -4.28 -11.66
C LEU A 87 -1.05 -5.04 -12.96
N ILE A 88 -1.31 -4.30 -14.04
CA ILE A 88 -1.58 -4.83 -15.39
C ILE A 88 -0.57 -4.26 -16.37
#